data_AF-A0A6L3SVS2-F1
#
_entry.id   AF-A0A6L3SVS2-F1
#
_cell.length_a   1.000
_cell.length_b   1.000
_cell.length_c   1.000
_cell.angle_alpha   90.00
_cell.angle_beta   90.00
_cell.angle_gamma   90.00
#
_symmetry.space_group_name_H-M   'P 1'
#
loop_
_entity.id
_entity.type
_entity.pdbx_description
1 polymer ?
#
loop_
_entity_poly.entity_id
_entity_poly.type
_entity_poly.pdbx_seq_one_letter_code
_entity_poly.pdbx_strand_id
1 'polypeptide(L)'
;MRTIREARSGDAWLRLLQTKAGFTGVVFIEDKRRFTIEGDTADKVWQLLQDEAAKLNPSYFGFSGARARFLRMMPDGFADPVYLAEERAYKLRAKERLDAALPLDAALAWNGDGKAALAAFRATNLLSPFESTRIGEALRSSAAAPYIRGAAAFASGAVEDGIRAMQGALKPFAIAKWTALTYLPFLWRPDAHLFLKPEVTREFAERVGHPFAHAYAPELHPDIYRSLLDLAAAMRTETADLQPADMIDVQSFIWVVGRYTEADEAAVLAKAVVTKSGTP
;
A
#
# COMPACT_ATOMS: atom_id res chain seq x y z
N MET A 1 -30.47 16.89 -16.89
CA MET A 1 -29.27 16.69 -16.05
C MET A 1 -29.46 15.39 -15.32
N ARG A 2 -28.51 14.46 -15.39
CA ARG A 2 -28.61 13.12 -14.80
C ARG A 2 -27.41 12.87 -13.90
N THR A 3 -27.61 12.38 -12.69
CA THR A 3 -26.49 11.91 -11.86
C THR A 3 -25.99 10.58 -12.38
N ILE A 4 -24.67 10.48 -12.53
CA ILE A 4 -24.01 9.29 -13.05
C ILE A 4 -23.06 8.66 -12.03
N ARG A 5 -22.60 9.41 -11.02
CA ARG A 5 -21.75 8.90 -9.94
C ARG A 5 -21.91 9.72 -8.67
N GLU A 6 -21.86 9.05 -7.52
CA GLU A 6 -21.89 9.66 -6.19
C GLU A 6 -20.90 8.96 -5.27
N ALA A 7 -20.29 9.68 -4.34
CA ALA A 7 -19.38 9.13 -3.33
C ALA A 7 -19.29 10.03 -2.10
N ARG A 8 -18.73 9.50 -1.01
CA ARG A 8 -18.32 10.29 0.16
C ARG A 8 -16.80 10.31 0.27
N SER A 9 -16.26 11.45 0.68
CA SER A 9 -14.85 11.66 1.04
C SER A 9 -14.78 12.44 2.34
N GLY A 10 -14.52 11.76 3.46
CA GLY A 10 -14.72 12.34 4.80
C GLY A 10 -16.14 12.88 4.96
N ASP A 11 -16.28 14.15 5.35
CA ASP A 11 -17.55 14.85 5.49
C ASP A 11 -18.11 15.40 4.16
N ALA A 12 -17.36 15.27 3.06
CA ALA A 12 -17.78 15.74 1.75
C ALA A 12 -18.61 14.70 1.02
N TRP A 13 -19.71 15.14 0.41
CA TRP A 13 -20.52 14.34 -0.53
C TRP A 13 -20.29 14.84 -1.96
N LEU A 14 -19.85 13.94 -2.84
CA LEU A 14 -19.48 14.21 -4.21
C LEU A 14 -20.56 13.71 -5.15
N ARG A 15 -20.92 14.52 -6.14
CA ARG A 15 -21.92 14.17 -7.16
C ARG A 15 -21.44 14.55 -8.54
N LEU A 16 -21.42 13.58 -9.46
CA LEU A 16 -21.13 13.78 -10.87
C LEU A 16 -22.42 13.74 -11.69
N LEU A 17 -22.60 14.76 -12.51
CA LEU A 17 -23.80 15.00 -13.30
C LEU A 17 -23.42 15.04 -14.78
N GLN A 18 -24.18 14.34 -15.61
CA GLN A 18 -24.17 14.53 -17.05
C GLN A 18 -25.17 15.65 -17.42
N THR A 19 -24.67 16.64 -18.15
CA THR A 19 -25.45 17.78 -18.67
C THR A 19 -25.47 17.74 -20.20
N LYS A 20 -26.17 18.70 -20.83
CA LYS A 20 -26.14 18.84 -22.29
C LYS A 20 -24.79 19.37 -22.80
N ALA A 21 -24.01 20.01 -21.94
CA ALA A 21 -22.75 20.67 -22.29
C ALA A 21 -21.50 19.86 -21.89
N GLY A 22 -21.67 18.68 -21.28
CA GLY A 22 -20.57 17.86 -20.77
C GLY A 22 -20.90 17.27 -19.40
N PHE A 23 -19.93 17.33 -18.49
CA PHE A 23 -20.04 16.81 -17.13
C PHE A 23 -19.80 17.90 -16.09
N THR A 24 -20.57 17.83 -15.00
CA THR A 24 -20.47 18.75 -13.87
C THR A 24 -20.33 17.95 -12.59
N GLY A 25 -19.22 18.15 -11.88
CA GLY A 25 -18.99 17.62 -10.54
C GLY A 25 -19.36 18.66 -9.49
N VAL A 26 -19.97 18.23 -8.39
CA VAL A 26 -20.37 19.10 -7.28
C VAL A 26 -19.94 18.46 -5.95
N VAL A 27 -19.30 19.25 -5.09
CA VAL A 27 -18.97 18.86 -3.71
C VAL A 27 -19.92 19.55 -2.75
N PHE A 28 -20.50 18.78 -1.84
CA PHE A 28 -21.32 19.26 -0.73
C PHE A 28 -20.63 18.98 0.61
N ILE A 29 -20.73 19.91 1.56
CA ILE A 29 -20.38 19.72 2.98
C ILE A 29 -21.54 20.26 3.79
N GLU A 30 -22.06 19.49 4.74
CA GLU A 30 -23.25 19.85 5.55
C GLU A 30 -24.41 20.31 4.65
N ASP A 31 -24.66 19.56 3.57
CA ASP A 31 -25.66 19.84 2.53
C ASP A 31 -25.49 21.17 1.77
N LYS A 32 -24.41 21.93 2.04
CA LYS A 32 -24.06 23.15 1.32
C LYS A 32 -23.10 22.85 0.19
N ARG A 33 -23.42 23.32 -1.01
CA ARG A 33 -22.52 23.26 -2.17
C ARG A 33 -21.27 24.09 -1.89
N ARG A 34 -20.09 23.46 -1.99
CA ARG A 34 -18.79 24.11 -1.78
C ARG A 34 -18.10 24.47 -3.09
N PHE A 35 -18.00 23.52 -4.01
CA PHE A 35 -17.34 23.73 -5.31
C PHE A 35 -18.11 23.06 -6.44
N THR A 36 -17.87 23.54 -7.65
CA THR A 36 -18.41 22.97 -8.89
C THR A 36 -17.30 22.93 -9.92
N ILE A 37 -17.16 21.78 -10.59
CA ILE A 37 -16.13 21.53 -11.60
C ILE A 37 -16.85 21.11 -12.87
N GLU A 38 -16.52 21.74 -13.99
CA GLU A 38 -17.04 21.39 -15.30
C GLU A 38 -15.94 20.80 -16.16
N GLY A 39 -16.30 19.89 -17.06
CA GLY A 39 -15.36 19.33 -18.02
C GLY A 39 -15.98 18.37 -19.01
N ASP A 40 -15.17 17.97 -19.99
CA ASP A 40 -15.63 17.27 -21.19
C ASP A 40 -15.78 15.76 -20.97
N THR A 41 -15.08 15.20 -19.97
CA THR A 41 -15.07 13.76 -19.69
C THR A 41 -15.45 13.47 -18.25
N ALA A 42 -16.31 12.47 -18.04
CA ALA A 42 -16.74 12.03 -16.72
C ALA A 42 -15.56 11.71 -15.79
N ASP A 43 -14.56 10.96 -16.28
CA ASP A 43 -13.44 10.50 -15.45
C ASP A 43 -12.54 11.65 -14.99
N LYS A 44 -12.21 12.59 -15.86
CA LYS A 44 -11.42 13.78 -15.48
C LYS A 44 -12.15 14.65 -14.47
N VAL A 45 -13.45 14.91 -14.67
CA VAL A 45 -14.25 15.68 -13.72
C VAL A 45 -14.35 14.94 -12.40
N TRP A 46 -14.51 13.62 -12.41
CA TRP A 46 -14.55 12.80 -11.20
C TRP A 46 -13.22 12.82 -10.43
N GLN A 47 -12.09 12.75 -11.14
CA GLN A 47 -10.77 12.83 -10.53
C GLN A 47 -10.57 14.17 -9.84
N LEU A 48 -10.79 15.28 -10.56
CA LEU A 48 -10.68 16.63 -9.99
C LEU A 48 -11.62 16.84 -8.80
N LEU A 49 -12.82 16.25 -8.85
CA LEU A 49 -13.78 16.35 -7.75
C LEU A 49 -13.30 15.63 -6.50
N GLN A 50 -12.67 14.46 -6.65
CA GLN A 50 -12.04 13.74 -5.55
C GLN A 50 -10.86 14.51 -4.99
N ASP A 51 -10.02 15.11 -5.84
CA ASP A 51 -8.87 15.91 -5.42
C ASP A 51 -9.32 17.12 -4.58
N GLU A 52 -10.35 17.86 -5.02
CA GLU A 52 -10.90 18.99 -4.28
C GLU A 52 -11.58 18.56 -2.97
N ALA A 53 -12.29 17.43 -2.98
CA ALA A 53 -12.89 16.91 -1.75
C ALA A 53 -11.84 16.44 -0.73
N ALA A 54 -10.75 15.82 -1.19
CA ALA A 54 -9.67 15.39 -0.32
C ALA A 54 -9.03 16.56 0.43
N LYS A 55 -8.83 17.71 -0.23
CA LYS A 55 -8.29 18.94 0.37
C LYS A 55 -9.14 19.49 1.54
N LEU A 56 -10.40 19.05 1.66
CA LEU A 56 -11.30 19.44 2.74
C LEU A 56 -11.17 18.56 3.98
N ASN A 57 -10.49 17.42 3.88
CA ASN A 57 -10.21 16.56 5.03
C ASN A 57 -9.20 17.27 5.96
N PRO A 58 -9.48 17.42 7.27
CA PRO A 58 -8.54 18.05 8.20
C PRO A 58 -7.16 17.38 8.28
N SER A 59 -7.07 16.10 7.90
CA SER A 59 -5.82 15.35 7.85
C SER A 59 -5.07 15.47 6.52
N TYR A 60 -5.64 16.16 5.52
CA TYR A 60 -5.00 16.35 4.22
C TYR A 60 -3.77 17.25 4.31
N PHE A 61 -2.67 16.78 3.73
CA PHE A 61 -1.44 17.56 3.58
C PHE A 61 -0.75 17.35 2.23
N GLY A 62 -1.33 16.56 1.33
CA GLY A 62 -0.80 16.31 -0.02
C GLY A 62 0.55 15.58 -0.02
N PHE A 63 1.10 15.32 -1.20
CA PHE A 63 2.42 14.68 -1.31
C PHE A 63 3.55 15.56 -0.77
N SER A 64 3.51 16.88 -0.98
CA SER A 64 4.49 17.82 -0.42
C SER A 64 4.54 17.76 1.11
N GLY A 65 3.38 17.71 1.78
CA GLY A 65 3.30 17.56 3.22
C GLY A 65 3.74 16.18 3.70
N ALA A 66 3.42 15.12 2.95
CA ALA A 66 3.90 13.76 3.22
C ALA A 66 5.43 13.71 3.19
N ARG A 67 6.03 14.30 2.15
CA ARG A 67 7.48 14.40 1.97
C ARG A 67 8.11 15.20 3.10
N ALA A 68 7.55 16.37 3.44
CA ALA A 68 8.04 17.17 4.56
C ALA A 68 8.02 16.40 5.89
N ARG A 69 6.96 15.63 6.16
CA ARG A 69 6.86 14.79 7.35
C ARG A 69 7.91 13.68 7.35
N PHE A 70 8.08 12.98 6.23
CA PHE A 70 9.09 11.95 6.10
C PHE A 70 10.50 12.50 6.36
N LEU A 71 10.84 13.64 5.77
CA LEU A 71 12.17 14.26 5.93
C LEU A 71 12.42 14.84 7.33
N ARG A 72 11.38 15.23 8.08
CA ARG A 72 11.57 15.59 9.50
C ARG A 72 12.05 14.40 10.33
N MET A 73 11.57 13.21 10.00
CA MET A 73 11.93 11.97 10.70
C MET A 73 13.21 11.33 10.16
N MET A 74 13.43 11.45 8.85
CA MET A 74 14.56 10.90 8.11
C MET A 74 15.22 12.03 7.30
N PRO A 75 16.07 12.88 7.91
CA PRO A 75 16.65 14.05 7.24
C PRO A 75 17.39 13.74 5.94
N ASP A 76 18.02 12.57 5.86
CA ASP A 76 18.75 12.10 4.68
C ASP A 76 17.86 11.22 3.76
N GLY A 77 16.54 11.26 3.94
CA GLY A 77 15.55 10.52 3.14
C GLY A 77 15.73 9.01 3.22
N PHE A 78 15.71 8.33 2.07
CA PHE A 78 15.92 6.88 1.99
C PHE A 78 17.38 6.45 2.21
N ALA A 79 18.31 7.41 2.28
CA ALA A 79 19.69 7.16 2.67
C ALA A 79 19.93 7.34 4.18
N ASP A 80 18.90 7.71 4.95
CA ASP A 80 19.04 7.93 6.39
C ASP A 80 19.45 6.64 7.12
N PRO A 81 20.51 6.66 7.97
CA PRO A 81 20.98 5.47 8.66
C PRO A 81 19.91 4.79 9.54
N VAL A 82 19.02 5.56 10.16
CA VAL A 82 17.92 5.01 10.97
C VAL A 82 16.92 4.31 10.07
N TYR A 83 16.56 4.95 8.94
CA TYR A 83 15.70 4.33 7.94
C TYR A 83 16.27 3.00 7.42
N LEU A 84 17.55 3.01 7.03
CA LEU A 84 18.22 1.83 6.50
C LEU A 84 18.23 0.68 7.52
N ALA A 85 18.54 0.98 8.79
CA ALA A 85 18.63 -0.02 9.85
C ALA A 85 17.26 -0.55 10.30
N GLU A 86 16.30 0.33 10.55
CA GLU A 86 15.04 0.00 11.22
C GLU A 86 13.95 -0.41 10.24
N GLU A 87 13.95 0.12 9.02
CA GLU A 87 12.87 -0.08 8.06
C GLU A 87 13.28 -0.94 6.86
N ARG A 88 14.47 -0.74 6.29
CA ARG A 88 14.89 -1.42 5.05
C ARG A 88 15.60 -2.75 5.28
N ALA A 89 16.59 -2.79 6.18
CA ALA A 89 17.53 -3.92 6.30
C ALA A 89 16.87 -5.26 6.63
N TYR A 90 15.85 -5.30 7.50
CA TYR A 90 15.20 -6.57 7.81
C TYR A 90 14.34 -7.10 6.66
N LYS A 91 13.74 -6.23 5.85
CA LYS A 91 12.95 -6.62 4.66
C LYS A 91 13.86 -7.15 3.55
N LEU A 92 15.01 -6.52 3.32
CA LEU A 92 16.03 -7.04 2.40
C LEU A 92 16.56 -8.41 2.84
N ARG A 93 16.90 -8.58 4.12
CA ARG A 93 17.30 -9.90 4.65
C ARG A 93 16.22 -10.96 4.50
N ALA A 94 14.94 -10.59 4.68
CA ALA A 94 13.81 -11.51 4.46
C ALA A 94 13.69 -11.90 2.98
N LYS A 95 13.84 -10.94 2.06
CA LYS A 95 13.92 -11.17 0.61
C LYS A 95 15.07 -12.10 0.25
N GLU A 96 16.29 -11.81 0.66
CA GLU A 96 17.49 -12.61 0.34
C GLU A 96 17.33 -14.07 0.80
N ARG A 97 16.78 -14.27 2.00
CA ARG A 97 16.48 -15.62 2.52
C ARG A 97 15.39 -16.32 1.72
N LEU A 98 14.35 -15.60 1.32
CA LEU A 98 13.29 -16.15 0.49
C LEU A 98 13.85 -16.54 -0.89
N ASP A 99 14.62 -15.66 -1.53
CA ASP A 99 15.23 -15.92 -2.83
C ASP A 99 16.19 -17.13 -2.78
N ALA A 100 16.92 -17.31 -1.68
CA ALA A 100 17.81 -18.46 -1.50
C ALA A 100 17.07 -19.78 -1.24
N ALA A 101 15.99 -19.76 -0.46
CA ALA A 101 15.29 -20.97 -0.03
C ALA A 101 14.12 -21.38 -0.95
N LEU A 102 13.51 -20.40 -1.62
CA LEU A 102 12.37 -20.53 -2.49
C LEU A 102 12.42 -19.44 -3.60
N PRO A 103 13.34 -19.58 -4.57
CA PRO A 103 13.44 -18.66 -5.71
C PRO A 103 12.11 -18.59 -6.48
N LEU A 104 11.80 -17.43 -7.06
CA LEU A 104 10.54 -17.20 -7.79
C LEU A 104 10.27 -18.25 -8.87
N ASP A 105 11.27 -18.57 -9.70
CA ASP A 105 11.11 -19.54 -10.80
C ASP A 105 10.80 -20.95 -10.29
N ALA A 106 11.43 -21.35 -9.18
CA ALA A 106 11.13 -22.62 -8.52
C ALA A 106 9.73 -22.62 -7.88
N ALA A 107 9.29 -21.47 -7.38
CA ALA A 107 8.00 -21.30 -6.73
C ALA A 107 6.81 -21.49 -7.69
N LEU A 108 6.98 -21.21 -8.99
CA LEU A 108 5.95 -21.41 -10.03
C LEU A 108 5.50 -22.87 -10.17
N ALA A 109 6.45 -23.81 -10.05
CA ALA A 109 6.20 -25.24 -10.12
C ALA A 109 6.19 -25.91 -8.73
N TRP A 110 6.10 -25.12 -7.65
CA TRP A 110 6.27 -25.63 -6.29
C TRP A 110 5.23 -26.70 -5.93
N ASN A 111 5.71 -27.81 -5.39
CA ASN A 111 4.88 -28.91 -4.89
C ASN A 111 5.34 -29.40 -3.50
N GLY A 112 6.19 -28.64 -2.82
CA GLY A 112 6.75 -28.97 -1.52
C GLY A 112 5.94 -28.43 -0.33
N ASP A 113 6.53 -28.55 0.86
CA ASP A 113 5.99 -27.95 2.08
C ASP A 113 6.10 -26.40 2.08
N GLY A 114 5.51 -25.75 3.08
CA GLY A 114 5.55 -24.28 3.20
C GLY A 114 6.67 -23.73 4.07
N LYS A 115 7.71 -24.50 4.43
CA LYS A 115 8.71 -24.06 5.43
C LYS A 115 9.48 -22.82 5.01
N ALA A 116 9.92 -22.75 3.76
CA ALA A 116 10.68 -21.61 3.24
C ALA A 116 9.83 -20.32 3.24
N ALA A 117 8.59 -20.40 2.73
CA ALA A 117 7.64 -19.30 2.79
C ALA A 117 7.36 -18.87 4.23
N LEU A 118 7.15 -19.83 5.15
CA LEU A 118 6.90 -19.54 6.56
C LEU A 118 8.09 -18.86 7.25
N ALA A 119 9.32 -19.24 6.89
CA ALA A 119 10.53 -18.60 7.37
C ALA A 119 10.61 -17.13 6.92
N ALA A 120 10.19 -16.83 5.68
CA ALA A 120 10.10 -15.45 5.19
C ALA A 120 9.09 -14.64 6.01
N PHE A 121 7.86 -15.15 6.20
CA PHE A 121 6.82 -14.52 7.03
C PHE A 121 7.34 -14.14 8.43
N ARG A 122 8.10 -15.03 9.06
CA ARG A 122 8.68 -14.84 10.40
C ARG A 122 9.88 -13.90 10.45
N ALA A 123 10.49 -13.58 9.32
CA ALA A 123 11.64 -12.68 9.24
C ALA A 123 11.24 -11.19 9.27
N THR A 124 9.94 -10.89 9.30
CA THR A 124 9.42 -9.52 9.29
C THR A 124 8.33 -9.33 10.34
N ASN A 125 8.00 -8.07 10.64
CA ASN A 125 6.90 -7.65 11.53
C ASN A 125 5.68 -7.10 10.75
N LEU A 126 5.56 -7.39 9.45
CA LEU A 126 4.55 -6.76 8.58
C LEU A 126 3.12 -7.19 8.93
N LEU A 127 2.92 -8.47 9.28
CA LEU A 127 1.63 -9.02 9.67
C LEU A 127 1.39 -8.86 11.17
N SER A 128 0.10 -8.78 11.54
CA SER A 128 -0.28 -8.91 12.94
C SER A 128 0.02 -10.33 13.47
N PRO A 129 0.11 -10.51 14.81
CA PRO A 129 0.28 -11.83 15.40
C PRO A 129 -0.82 -12.83 14.99
N PHE A 130 -2.08 -12.38 14.94
CA PHE A 130 -3.21 -13.23 14.54
C PHE A 130 -3.10 -13.72 13.09
N GLU A 131 -2.71 -12.82 12.18
CA GLU A 131 -2.48 -13.19 10.78
C GLU A 131 -1.27 -14.12 10.64
N SER A 132 -0.21 -13.87 11.41
CA SER A 132 1.01 -14.72 11.43
C SER A 132 0.71 -16.15 11.89
N THR A 133 -0.18 -16.33 12.86
CA THR A 133 -0.63 -17.66 13.29
C THR A 133 -1.38 -18.37 12.16
N ARG A 134 -2.38 -17.72 11.56
CA ARG A 134 -3.22 -18.33 10.51
C ARG A 134 -2.45 -18.65 9.24
N ILE A 135 -1.54 -17.78 8.81
CA ILE A 135 -0.67 -18.08 7.66
C ILE A 135 0.26 -19.25 7.98
N GLY A 136 0.71 -19.37 9.22
CA GLY A 136 1.48 -20.52 9.68
C GLY A 136 0.71 -21.83 9.64
N GLU A 137 -0.59 -21.84 9.98
CA GLU A 137 -1.45 -23.01 9.83
C GLU A 137 -1.62 -23.40 8.36
N ALA A 138 -1.91 -22.42 7.49
CA ALA A 138 -2.04 -22.64 6.05
C ALA A 138 -0.76 -23.25 5.44
N LEU A 139 0.40 -22.67 5.75
CA LEU A 139 1.71 -23.12 5.22
C LEU A 139 2.19 -24.47 5.77
N ARG A 140 1.59 -24.98 6.85
CA ARG A 140 1.85 -26.35 7.35
C ARG A 140 0.85 -27.39 6.84
N SER A 141 -0.12 -26.96 6.04
CA SER A 141 -1.17 -27.80 5.48
C SER A 141 -0.95 -28.05 3.98
N SER A 142 -1.88 -28.78 3.37
CA SER A 142 -1.93 -28.95 1.91
C SER A 142 -2.18 -27.64 1.13
N ALA A 143 -2.56 -26.55 1.80
CA ALA A 143 -2.73 -25.23 1.18
C ALA A 143 -1.40 -24.56 0.80
N ALA A 144 -0.26 -25.01 1.34
CA ALA A 144 1.04 -24.39 1.11
C ALA A 144 1.42 -24.33 -0.38
N ALA A 145 1.37 -25.48 -1.07
CA ALA A 145 1.73 -25.58 -2.48
C ALA A 145 0.88 -24.68 -3.41
N PRO A 146 -0.47 -24.74 -3.40
CA PRO A 146 -1.29 -23.86 -4.23
C PRO A 146 -1.14 -22.38 -3.86
N TYR A 147 -0.95 -22.05 -2.57
CA TYR A 147 -0.67 -20.66 -2.16
C TYR A 147 0.65 -20.15 -2.74
N ILE A 148 1.74 -20.91 -2.59
CA ILE A 148 3.07 -20.52 -3.09
C ILE A 148 3.06 -20.35 -4.61
N ARG A 149 2.47 -21.30 -5.37
CA ARG A 149 2.35 -21.17 -6.83
C ARG A 149 1.51 -19.96 -7.23
N GLY A 150 0.39 -19.72 -6.53
CA GLY A 150 -0.44 -18.54 -6.76
C GLY A 150 0.30 -17.23 -6.50
N ALA A 151 1.08 -17.17 -5.43
CA ALA A 151 1.92 -16.02 -5.12
C ALA A 151 3.03 -15.81 -6.17
N ALA A 152 3.64 -16.89 -6.65
CA ALA A 152 4.66 -16.82 -7.70
C ALA A 152 4.07 -16.36 -9.05
N ALA A 153 2.88 -16.85 -9.41
CA ALA A 153 2.15 -16.41 -10.58
C ALA A 153 1.80 -14.92 -10.49
N PHE A 154 1.32 -14.46 -9.33
CA PHE A 154 1.09 -13.04 -9.05
C PHE A 154 2.38 -12.25 -9.30
N ALA A 155 3.48 -12.66 -8.65
CA ALA A 155 4.78 -11.98 -8.71
C ALA A 155 5.38 -11.93 -10.14
N SER A 156 4.94 -12.84 -11.01
CA SER A 156 5.35 -12.94 -12.41
C SER A 156 4.43 -12.18 -13.37
N GLY A 157 3.43 -11.46 -12.85
CA GLY A 157 2.50 -10.63 -13.64
C GLY A 157 1.13 -11.26 -13.90
N ALA A 158 0.93 -12.55 -13.60
CA ALA A 158 -0.39 -13.19 -13.66
C ALA A 158 -1.21 -12.90 -12.39
N VAL A 159 -1.42 -11.60 -12.11
CA VAL A 159 -1.99 -11.10 -10.85
C VAL A 159 -3.37 -11.69 -10.58
N GLU A 160 -4.27 -11.71 -11.56
CA GLU A 160 -5.64 -12.20 -11.35
C GLU A 160 -5.70 -13.70 -11.04
N ASP A 161 -4.93 -14.52 -11.77
CA ASP A 161 -4.82 -15.95 -11.54
C ASP A 161 -4.18 -16.23 -10.18
N GLY A 162 -3.12 -15.49 -9.84
CA GLY A 162 -2.46 -15.57 -8.55
C GLY A 162 -3.39 -15.23 -7.39
N ILE A 163 -4.18 -14.15 -7.50
CA ILE A 163 -5.21 -13.77 -6.52
C ILE A 163 -6.22 -14.90 -6.34
N ARG A 164 -6.79 -15.43 -7.43
CA ARG A 164 -7.78 -16.53 -7.37
C ARG A 164 -7.21 -17.78 -6.67
N ALA A 165 -6.01 -18.19 -7.05
CA ALA A 165 -5.34 -19.36 -6.48
C ALA A 165 -5.05 -19.19 -4.99
N MET A 166 -4.46 -18.05 -4.60
CA MET A 166 -4.16 -17.75 -3.19
C MET A 166 -5.43 -17.60 -2.34
N GLN A 167 -6.47 -16.95 -2.88
CA GLN A 167 -7.76 -16.83 -2.20
C GLN A 167 -8.36 -18.21 -1.92
N GLY A 168 -8.35 -19.12 -2.90
CA GLY A 168 -8.84 -20.49 -2.73
C GLY A 168 -8.06 -21.24 -1.64
N ALA A 169 -6.73 -21.12 -1.64
CA ALA A 169 -5.86 -21.78 -0.66
C ALA A 169 -6.04 -21.24 0.77
N LEU A 170 -6.23 -19.94 0.93
CA LEU A 170 -6.25 -19.27 2.25
C LEU A 170 -7.65 -19.11 2.86
N LYS A 171 -8.73 -19.28 2.08
CA LYS A 171 -10.12 -19.16 2.57
C LYS A 171 -10.42 -20.09 3.76
N PRO A 172 -10.01 -21.38 3.78
CA PRO A 172 -10.26 -22.27 4.92
C PRO A 172 -9.62 -21.80 6.23
N PHE A 173 -8.57 -20.98 6.17
CA PHE A 173 -7.83 -20.48 7.32
C PHE A 173 -8.26 -19.07 7.74
N ALA A 174 -9.33 -18.52 7.13
CA ALA A 174 -9.80 -17.16 7.37
C ALA A 174 -8.68 -16.10 7.25
N ILE A 175 -7.76 -16.29 6.29
CA ILE A 175 -6.60 -15.43 6.04
C ILE A 175 -6.43 -15.04 4.58
N ALA A 176 -7.47 -15.24 3.75
CA ALA A 176 -7.55 -14.67 2.40
C ALA A 176 -7.72 -13.14 2.49
N LYS A 177 -6.60 -12.44 2.70
CA LYS A 177 -6.51 -10.99 2.90
C LYS A 177 -5.37 -10.41 2.07
N TRP A 178 -5.47 -9.12 1.73
CA TRP A 178 -4.44 -8.40 0.99
C TRP A 178 -3.04 -8.49 1.62
N THR A 179 -2.95 -8.48 2.95
CA THR A 179 -1.71 -8.68 3.70
C THR A 179 -1.07 -10.04 3.42
N ALA A 180 -1.85 -11.11 3.25
CA ALA A 180 -1.31 -12.43 2.92
C ALA A 180 -1.00 -12.58 1.42
N LEU A 181 -1.81 -11.96 0.55
CA LEU A 181 -1.65 -12.08 -0.90
C LEU A 181 -0.48 -11.27 -1.45
N THR A 182 -0.21 -10.10 -0.89
CA THR A 182 0.85 -9.19 -1.39
C THR A 182 2.21 -9.44 -0.76
N TYR A 183 2.30 -10.27 0.30
CA TYR A 183 3.53 -10.49 1.05
C TYR A 183 4.66 -11.13 0.25
N LEU A 184 4.44 -12.33 -0.30
CA LEU A 184 5.47 -13.02 -1.08
C LEU A 184 5.78 -12.30 -2.41
N PRO A 185 4.79 -11.80 -3.18
CA PRO A 185 5.09 -10.99 -4.37
C PRO A 185 5.95 -9.75 -4.07
N PHE A 186 5.67 -9.05 -2.97
CA PHE A 186 6.47 -7.92 -2.50
C PHE A 186 7.93 -8.31 -2.20
N LEU A 187 8.17 -9.44 -1.55
CA LEU A 187 9.53 -9.89 -1.25
C LEU A 187 10.27 -10.40 -2.49
N TRP A 188 9.61 -11.16 -3.38
CA TRP A 188 10.26 -11.64 -4.60
C TRP A 188 10.58 -10.51 -5.57
N ARG A 189 9.66 -9.56 -5.74
CA ARG A 189 9.75 -8.50 -6.75
C ARG A 189 9.41 -7.13 -6.14
N PRO A 190 10.23 -6.61 -5.20
CA PRO A 190 10.03 -5.27 -4.67
C PRO A 190 10.21 -4.20 -5.75
N ASP A 191 10.80 -4.51 -6.90
CA ASP A 191 10.82 -3.62 -8.05
C ASP A 191 9.42 -3.38 -8.66
N ALA A 192 8.49 -4.33 -8.52
CA ALA A 192 7.19 -4.31 -9.19
C ALA A 192 5.97 -4.34 -8.25
N HIS A 193 6.09 -4.95 -7.07
CA HIS A 193 4.96 -5.22 -6.19
C HIS A 193 5.07 -4.50 -4.86
N LEU A 194 3.95 -3.89 -4.43
CA LEU A 194 3.82 -3.24 -3.12
C LEU A 194 3.08 -4.16 -2.13
N PHE A 195 3.54 -4.21 -0.88
CA PHE A 195 2.82 -4.85 0.22
C PHE A 195 1.67 -3.96 0.71
N LEU A 196 0.45 -4.50 0.70
CA LEU A 196 -0.74 -3.77 1.12
C LEU A 196 -1.03 -3.99 2.60
N LYS A 197 -0.89 -2.92 3.38
CA LYS A 197 -1.44 -2.82 4.74
C LYS A 197 -2.67 -1.90 4.73
N PRO A 198 -3.90 -2.45 4.69
CA PRO A 198 -5.12 -1.70 4.39
C PRO A 198 -5.30 -0.36 5.09
N GLU A 199 -5.33 -0.37 6.42
CA GLU A 199 -5.69 0.81 7.23
C GLU A 199 -4.72 1.97 6.97
N VAL A 200 -3.42 1.72 7.18
CA VAL A 200 -2.38 2.73 7.00
C VAL A 200 -2.27 3.21 5.55
N THR A 201 -2.46 2.31 4.58
CA THR A 201 -2.39 2.68 3.16
C THR A 201 -3.58 3.53 2.74
N ARG A 202 -4.78 3.21 3.23
CA ARG A 202 -5.99 4.01 2.99
C ARG A 202 -5.87 5.38 3.64
N GLU A 203 -5.45 5.45 4.90
CA GLU A 203 -5.22 6.72 5.59
C GLU A 203 -4.16 7.58 4.89
N PHE A 204 -3.07 6.97 4.43
CA PHE A 204 -2.08 7.68 3.64
C PHE A 204 -2.70 8.24 2.34
N ALA A 205 -3.44 7.41 1.60
CA ALA A 205 -4.13 7.84 0.38
C ALA A 205 -5.10 9.00 0.63
N GLU A 206 -5.84 8.99 1.75
CA GLU A 206 -6.71 10.11 2.15
C GLU A 206 -5.91 11.39 2.39
N ARG A 207 -4.79 11.30 3.13
CA ARG A 207 -3.95 12.45 3.48
C ARG A 207 -3.25 13.09 2.27
N VAL A 208 -2.96 12.30 1.23
CA VAL A 208 -2.37 12.81 -0.02
C VAL A 208 -3.41 13.10 -1.11
N GLY A 209 -4.68 12.74 -0.88
CA GLY A 209 -5.78 12.93 -1.84
C GLY A 209 -5.76 11.97 -3.03
N HIS A 210 -5.27 10.75 -2.84
CA HIS A 210 -5.20 9.74 -3.89
C HIS A 210 -6.50 8.90 -3.97
N PRO A 211 -7.01 8.55 -5.18
CA PRO A 211 -8.25 7.77 -5.36
C PRO A 211 -8.32 6.43 -4.63
N PHE A 212 -7.18 5.83 -4.32
CA PHE A 212 -7.10 4.58 -3.54
C PHE A 212 -7.87 4.66 -2.21
N ALA A 213 -7.96 5.84 -1.61
CA ALA A 213 -8.76 6.10 -0.40
C ALA A 213 -10.22 5.63 -0.54
N HIS A 214 -10.80 5.81 -1.72
CA HIS A 214 -12.19 5.47 -2.03
C HIS A 214 -12.33 4.15 -2.78
N ALA A 215 -11.28 3.73 -3.50
CA ALA A 215 -11.27 2.47 -4.25
C ALA A 215 -11.03 1.24 -3.36
N TYR A 216 -10.40 1.41 -2.19
CA TYR A 216 -10.09 0.29 -1.31
C TYR A 216 -11.36 -0.41 -0.80
N ALA A 217 -11.37 -1.73 -0.96
CA ALA A 217 -12.33 -2.62 -0.33
C ALA A 217 -11.61 -3.90 0.16
N PRO A 218 -12.12 -4.60 1.20
CA PRO A 218 -11.48 -5.81 1.70
C PRO A 218 -11.54 -7.00 0.72
N GLU A 219 -12.43 -6.94 -0.28
CA GLU A 219 -12.54 -7.93 -1.34
C GLU A 219 -11.23 -8.04 -2.12
N LEU A 220 -10.89 -9.26 -2.53
CA LEU A 220 -9.67 -9.53 -3.27
C LEU A 220 -9.88 -9.29 -4.77
N HIS A 221 -10.32 -8.09 -5.14
CA HIS A 221 -10.53 -7.70 -6.53
C HIS A 221 -9.24 -7.14 -7.16
N PRO A 222 -8.85 -7.56 -8.39
CA PRO A 222 -7.63 -7.08 -9.03
C PRO A 222 -7.54 -5.56 -9.17
N ASP A 223 -8.67 -4.88 -9.36
CA ASP A 223 -8.70 -3.41 -9.49
C ASP A 223 -8.24 -2.67 -8.22
N ILE A 224 -8.43 -3.25 -7.03
CA ILE A 224 -7.92 -2.67 -5.78
C ILE A 224 -6.39 -2.69 -5.79
N TYR A 225 -5.80 -3.81 -6.22
CA TYR A 225 -4.35 -3.92 -6.35
C TYR A 225 -3.81 -3.00 -7.45
N ARG A 226 -4.54 -2.83 -8.56
CA ARG A 226 -4.18 -1.87 -9.60
C ARG A 226 -4.16 -0.44 -9.07
N SER A 227 -5.18 -0.04 -8.30
CA SER A 227 -5.24 1.28 -7.65
C SER A 227 -4.14 1.47 -6.59
N LEU A 228 -3.71 0.40 -5.92
CA LEU A 228 -2.55 0.42 -5.04
C LEU A 228 -1.24 0.69 -5.80
N LEU A 229 -1.04 0.05 -6.96
CA LEU A 229 0.15 0.29 -7.77
C LEU A 229 0.16 1.70 -8.38
N ASP A 230 -1.01 2.26 -8.69
CA ASP A 230 -1.16 3.65 -9.10
C ASP A 230 -0.71 4.63 -7.98
N LEU A 231 -1.14 4.37 -6.73
CA LEU A 231 -0.67 5.12 -5.55
C LEU A 231 0.86 5.03 -5.40
N ALA A 232 1.43 3.85 -5.60
CA ALA A 232 2.86 3.63 -5.52
C ALA A 232 3.63 4.42 -6.61
N ALA A 233 3.09 4.46 -7.83
CA ALA A 233 3.67 5.21 -8.95
C ALA A 233 3.60 6.72 -8.71
N ALA A 234 2.49 7.23 -8.20
CA ALA A 234 2.35 8.63 -7.78
C ALA A 234 3.39 8.97 -6.70
N MET A 235 3.52 8.14 -5.67
CA MET A 235 4.49 8.37 -4.60
C MET A 235 5.93 8.41 -5.12
N ARG A 236 6.31 7.47 -6.01
CA ARG A 236 7.64 7.48 -6.65
C ARG A 236 7.90 8.74 -7.46
N THR A 237 6.89 9.24 -8.16
CA THR A 237 7.00 10.48 -8.94
C THR A 237 7.24 11.67 -8.01
N GLU A 238 6.45 11.77 -6.94
CA GLU A 238 6.47 12.88 -5.97
C GLU A 238 7.69 12.86 -5.04
N THR A 239 8.43 11.75 -5.00
CA THR A 239 9.66 11.58 -4.20
C THR A 239 10.87 11.22 -5.04
N ALA A 240 10.80 11.46 -6.36
CA ALA A 240 11.87 11.08 -7.29
C ALA A 240 13.23 11.71 -6.93
N ASP A 241 13.22 12.90 -6.35
CA ASP A 241 14.41 13.61 -5.87
C ASP A 241 15.10 12.90 -4.68
N LEU A 242 14.33 12.14 -3.90
CA LEU A 242 14.84 11.31 -2.79
C LEU A 242 15.34 9.94 -3.25
N GLN A 243 15.17 9.60 -4.53
CA GLN A 243 15.66 8.38 -5.17
C GLN A 243 15.24 7.06 -4.46
N PRO A 244 13.93 6.80 -4.28
CA PRO A 244 13.48 5.50 -3.75
C PRO A 244 13.93 4.36 -4.67
N ALA A 245 14.64 3.39 -4.11
CA ALA A 245 15.20 2.25 -4.84
C ALA A 245 14.11 1.31 -5.34
N ASP A 246 13.16 0.96 -4.48
CA ASP A 246 12.15 -0.08 -4.76
C ASP A 246 10.85 0.14 -3.96
N MET A 247 9.91 -0.80 -4.04
CA MET A 247 8.66 -0.76 -3.29
C MET A 247 8.85 -1.00 -1.79
N ILE A 248 10.03 -1.42 -1.31
CA ILE A 248 10.32 -1.42 0.13
C ILE A 248 10.40 0.03 0.62
N ASP A 249 11.07 0.90 -0.13
CA ASP A 249 11.11 2.33 0.16
C ASP A 249 9.71 2.93 0.11
N VAL A 250 8.93 2.57 -0.91
CA VAL A 250 7.55 3.04 -1.04
C VAL A 250 6.67 2.61 0.13
N GLN A 251 6.72 1.32 0.49
CA GLN A 251 5.95 0.78 1.59
C GLN A 251 6.32 1.43 2.93
N SER A 252 7.61 1.61 3.18
CA SER A 252 8.08 2.25 4.41
C SER A 252 7.76 3.74 4.45
N PHE A 253 7.79 4.46 3.34
CA PHE A 253 7.34 5.85 3.29
C PHE A 253 5.87 5.98 3.71
N ILE A 254 4.99 5.18 3.09
CA ILE A 254 3.56 5.10 3.44
C ILE A 254 3.38 4.78 4.93
N TRP A 255 4.18 3.84 5.44
CA TRP A 255 4.14 3.46 6.86
C TRP A 255 4.60 4.58 7.79
N VAL A 256 5.73 5.23 7.52
CA VAL A 256 6.30 6.30 8.34
C VAL A 256 5.35 7.50 8.37
N VAL A 257 4.84 7.91 7.20
CA VAL A 257 3.91 9.05 7.10
C VAL A 257 2.53 8.72 7.65
N GLY A 258 2.06 7.49 7.47
CA GLY A 258 0.74 7.03 7.89
C GLY A 258 0.64 6.78 9.39
N ARG A 259 1.63 6.10 9.98
CA ARG A 259 1.59 5.63 11.38
C ARG A 259 2.02 6.67 12.42
N TYR A 260 3.09 7.42 12.16
CA TYR A 260 3.69 8.25 13.20
C TYR A 260 2.94 9.56 13.34
N THR A 261 2.44 9.87 14.53
CA THR A 261 1.85 11.16 14.89
C THR A 261 2.93 12.20 15.20
N GLU A 262 2.57 13.49 15.35
CA GLU A 262 3.52 14.51 15.83
C GLU A 262 4.09 14.16 17.21
N ALA A 263 3.36 13.42 18.04
CA ALA A 263 3.82 12.96 19.34
C ALA A 263 4.91 11.86 19.24
N ASP A 264 4.91 11.07 18.16
CA ASP A 264 5.92 10.03 17.93
C ASP A 264 7.23 10.60 17.34
N GLU A 265 7.20 11.84 16.85
CA GLU A 265 8.35 12.53 16.24
C GLU A 265 9.52 12.66 17.23
N ALA A 266 9.24 13.03 18.48
CA ALA A 266 10.26 13.16 19.53
C ALA A 266 11.00 11.84 19.82
N ALA A 267 10.28 10.71 19.79
CA ALA A 267 10.86 9.39 20.04
C ALA A 267 11.74 8.90 18.88
N VAL A 268 11.38 9.25 17.65
CA VAL A 268 12.19 8.93 16.46
C VAL A 268 13.44 9.81 16.40
N LEU A 269 13.30 11.11 16.63
CA LEU A 269 14.42 12.05 16.67
C LEU A 269 15.44 11.69 17.76
N ALA A 270 14.99 11.25 18.94
CA ALA A 270 15.88 10.78 19.99
C ALA A 270 16.75 9.58 19.56
N LYS A 271 16.20 8.65 18.76
CA LYS A 271 16.96 7.51 18.22
C LYS A 271 17.96 7.92 17.13
N ALA A 272 17.64 8.93 16.33
CA ALA A 272 18.55 9.48 15.33
C ALA A 272 19.79 10.15 15.96
N VAL A 273 19.62 10.80 17.12
CA VAL A 273 20.74 11.37 17.88
C VAL A 273 21.66 10.28 18.44
N VAL A 274 21.10 9.18 18.94
CA VAL A 274 21.87 8.04 19.48
C VAL A 274 22.66 7.32 18.38
N THR A 275 22.08 7.13 17.20
CA THR A 275 22.77 6.52 16.06
C THR A 275 23.85 7.42 15.45
N LYS A 276 23.67 8.75 15.45
CA LYS A 276 24.72 9.70 15.03
C LYS A 276 25.87 9.86 16.04
N SER A 277 25.62 9.61 17.33
CA SER A 277 26.63 9.71 18.40
C SER A 277 27.34 8.40 18.72
N GLY A 278 26.81 7.28 18.23
CA GLY A 278 27.44 5.96 18.31
C GLY A 278 28.34 5.67 17.11
N THR A 279 29.53 6.24 17.09
CA THR A 279 30.70 5.62 16.44
C THR A 279 31.77 5.40 17.51
N PRO A 280 32.55 4.32 17.37
CA PRO A 280 33.80 4.49 16.63
C PRO A 280 33.76 3.82 15.26
#